data_AF-A0A1C6GQD2-F1
#
_entry.id   AF-A0A1C6GQD2-F1
#
_cell.length_a   1.000
_cell.length_b   1.000
_cell.length_c   1.000
_cell.angle_alpha   90.00
_cell.angle_beta   90.00
_cell.angle_gamma   90.00
#
_symmetry.space_group_name_H-M   'P 1'
#
loop_
_entity.id
_entity.type
_entity.pdbx_description
1 polymer ?
#
loop_
_entity_poly.entity_id
_entity_poly.type
_entity_poly.pdbx_seq_one_letter_code
_entity_poly.pdbx_strand_id
1 'polypeptide(L)' 'MRDALLDIKGRFLVSYNDCPEIREIWDKPNTHIEEISRLNNLAQRYDAGCQYGELLISNYDTSERAKAIKQLSLFD' A
#
# COMPACT_ATOMS: atom_id res chain seq x y z
N MET A 1 -6.11 -1.64 16.57
CA MET A 1 -4.87 -1.46 15.78
C MET A 1 -4.95 -0.25 14.88
N ARG A 2 -5.96 -0.13 13.98
CA ARG A 2 -6.17 1.07 13.15
C ARG A 2 -6.12 2.37 13.95
N ASP A 3 -6.94 2.49 14.99
CA ASP A 3 -7.07 3.77 15.73
C ASP A 3 -5.73 4.18 16.35
N ALA A 4 -4.98 3.22 16.91
CA ALA A 4 -3.63 3.45 17.39
C ALA A 4 -2.66 3.91 16.27
N LEU A 5 -2.79 3.38 15.05
CA LEU A 5 -1.99 3.80 13.88
C LEU A 5 -2.37 5.21 13.39
N LEU A 6 -3.63 5.61 13.50
CA LEU A 6 -4.05 6.97 13.13
C LEU A 6 -3.50 8.04 14.10
N ASP A 7 -3.23 7.67 15.35
CA ASP A 7 -2.73 8.58 16.38
C ASP A 7 -1.20 8.70 16.41
N ILE A 8 -0.45 7.84 15.71
CA ILE A 8 1.02 7.90 15.76
C ILE A 8 1.56 9.14 15.04
N LYS A 9 2.72 9.61 15.51
CA LYS A 9 3.47 10.68 14.84
C LYS A 9 4.46 10.16 13.79
N GLY A 10 4.79 8.88 13.84
CA GLY A 10 5.68 8.22 12.88
C GLY A 10 4.99 7.91 11.56
N ARG A 11 5.78 7.55 10.54
CA ARG A 11 5.25 6.99 9.30
C ARG A 11 4.86 5.52 9.51
N PHE A 12 3.71 5.09 8.99
CA PHE A 12 3.33 3.69 8.95
C PHE A 12 3.01 3.25 7.53
N LEU A 13 3.18 1.95 7.30
CA LEU A 13 2.74 1.22 6.12
C LEU A 13 2.23 -0.14 6.60
N VAL A 14 1.02 -0.51 6.22
CA VAL A 14 0.41 -1.80 6.52
C VAL A 14 -0.13 -2.44 5.25
N SER A 15 -0.02 -3.75 5.15
CA SER A 15 -0.62 -4.52 4.06
C SER A 15 -1.87 -5.25 4.55
N TYR A 16 -2.92 -5.23 3.73
CA TYR A 16 -4.15 -5.97 3.96
C TYR A 16 -4.64 -6.63 2.68
N ASN A 17 -5.43 -7.69 2.81
CA ASN A 17 -6.15 -8.24 1.68
C ASN A 17 -7.11 -7.17 1.11
N ASP A 18 -7.26 -7.10 -0.21
CA ASP A 18 -8.25 -6.21 -0.81
C ASP A 18 -9.66 -6.77 -0.62
N CYS A 19 -10.40 -6.18 0.31
CA CYS A 19 -11.81 -6.44 0.51
C CYS A 19 -12.58 -5.17 0.93
N PRO A 20 -13.90 -5.11 0.68
CA PRO A 20 -14.70 -3.92 0.96
C PRO A 20 -14.62 -3.44 2.40
N GLU A 21 -14.57 -4.36 3.36
CA GLU A 21 -14.53 -4.07 4.80
C GLU A 21 -13.24 -3.33 5.17
N ILE A 22 -12.09 -3.72 4.58
CA ILE A 22 -10.82 -3.04 4.82
C ILE A 22 -10.85 -1.64 4.22
N ARG A 23 -11.37 -1.48 3.01
CA ARG A 23 -11.48 -0.16 2.35
C ARG A 23 -12.33 0.80 3.17
N GLU A 24 -13.48 0.35 3.67
CA GLU A 24 -14.37 1.16 4.50
C GLU A 24 -13.72 1.55 5.84
N ILE A 25 -13.04 0.61 6.49
CA ILE A 25 -12.37 0.85 7.78
C ILE A 25 -11.27 1.91 7.64
N TRP A 26 -10.58 1.96 6.50
CA TRP A 26 -9.44 2.83 6.23
C TRP A 26 -9.76 4.05 5.37
N ASP A 27 -11.03 4.25 4.98
CA ASP A 27 -11.51 5.48 4.38
C ASP A 27 -11.52 6.61 5.42
N LYS A 28 -10.33 7.17 5.65
CA LYS A 28 -10.03 8.21 6.63
C LYS A 28 -9.14 9.27 5.98
N PRO A 29 -9.25 10.54 6.43
CA PRO A 29 -8.35 11.59 5.98
C PRO A 29 -6.90 11.26 6.33
N ASN A 30 -5.96 11.70 5.49
CA ASN A 30 -4.52 11.45 5.61
C ASN A 30 -4.11 9.97 5.49
N THR A 31 -4.95 9.15 4.88
CA THR A 31 -4.61 7.76 4.54
C THR A 31 -4.44 7.63 3.03
N HIS A 32 -3.36 6.99 2.62
CA HIS A 32 -3.08 6.63 1.24
C HIS A 32 -3.30 5.13 1.09
N ILE A 33 -4.12 4.75 0.10
CA ILE A 33 -4.42 3.35 -0.22
C ILE A 33 -3.92 3.09 -1.64
N GLU A 34 -3.04 2.11 -1.79
CA GLU A 34 -2.53 1.65 -3.07
C GLU A 34 -2.96 0.20 -3.32
N GLU A 35 -3.50 -0.05 -4.50
CA GLU A 35 -3.88 -1.39 -4.94
C GLU A 35 -2.69 -2.07 -5.60
N ILE A 36 -2.34 -3.27 -5.12
CA ILE A 36 -1.31 -4.11 -5.72
C ILE A 36 -1.85 -5.52 -5.94
N SER A 37 -1.21 -6.24 -6.86
CA SER A 37 -1.49 -7.64 -7.11
C SER A 37 -0.25 -8.47 -6.79
N ARG A 38 -0.40 -9.54 -5.99
CA ARG A 38 0.68 -10.51 -5.75
C ARG A 38 0.23 -11.93 -6.02
N LEU A 39 1.20 -12.82 -6.19
CA LEU A 39 0.95 -14.25 -6.34
C LEU A 39 0.22 -14.80 -5.11
N ASN A 40 -0.83 -15.57 -5.37
CA ASN A 40 -1.59 -16.27 -4.36
C ASN A 40 -0.94 -17.62 -4.04
N ASN A 41 -0.01 -17.63 -3.08
CA ASN A 41 0.74 -18.83 -2.69
C ASN A 41 -0.14 -20.03 -2.30
N LEU A 42 -1.33 -19.78 -1.74
CA LEU A 42 -2.26 -20.86 -1.36
C LEU A 42 -2.91 -21.48 -2.60
N ALA A 43 -3.28 -20.66 -3.59
CA ALA A 43 -3.94 -21.12 -4.81
C ALA A 43 -2.97 -21.71 -5.84
N GLN A 44 -1.66 -21.43 -5.78
CA GLN A 44 -0.68 -21.91 -6.77
C GLN A 44 -0.71 -23.42 -7.02
N ARG A 45 -1.10 -24.23 -6.04
CA ARG A 45 -1.20 -25.69 -6.19
C ARG A 45 -2.32 -26.15 -7.12
N TYR A 46 -3.35 -25.32 -7.31
CA TYR A 46 -4.56 -25.66 -8.06
C TYR A 46 -4.78 -24.73 -9.25
N ASP A 47 -4.23 -23.51 -9.17
CA ASP A 47 -4.36 -22.45 -10.17
C ASP A 47 -3.01 -21.72 -10.29
N ALA A 48 -2.18 -22.19 -11.23
CA ALA A 48 -0.84 -21.68 -11.42
C ALA A 48 -0.88 -20.25 -11.96
N GLY A 49 -0.14 -19.35 -11.32
CA GLY A 49 -0.16 -17.92 -11.67
C GLY A 49 -1.36 -17.15 -11.08
N CYS A 50 -2.22 -17.81 -10.29
CA CYS A 50 -3.30 -17.14 -9.56
C CYS A 50 -2.75 -15.95 -8.77
N GLN A 51 -3.34 -14.78 -8.99
CA GLN A 51 -3.01 -13.55 -8.28
C GLN A 51 -4.12 -13.17 -7.32
N TYR A 52 -3.77 -12.39 -6.31
CA TYR A 52 -4.69 -11.88 -5.31
C TYR A 52 -4.45 -10.37 -5.12
N GLY A 53 -5.53 -9.63 -4.91
CA GLY A 53 -5.50 -8.21 -4.62
C GLY A 53 -5.08 -7.93 -3.17
N GLU A 54 -4.14 -7.02 -3.01
CA GLU A 54 -3.65 -6.52 -1.73
C GLU A 54 -3.69 -5.00 -1.73
N LEU A 55 -3.93 -4.43 -0.55
CA LEU A 55 -3.93 -3.00 -0.31
C LEU A 55 -2.72 -2.65 0.55
N LEU A 56 -1.94 -1.68 0.09
CA LEU A 56 -0.93 -1.00 0.89
C LEU A 56 -1.53 0.29 1.44
N ILE A 57 -1.53 0.44 2.77
CA ILE A 57 -2.18 1.56 3.46
C ILE A 57 -1.14 2.31 4.29
N SER A 58 -1.02 3.62 4.11
CA SER A 58 0.00 4.45 4.77
C SER A 58 -0.50 5.86 5.12
N ASN A 59 0.22 6.55 6.00
CA ASN A 59 -0.04 7.95 6.36
C ASN A 59 0.88 8.97 5.65
N TYR A 60 1.49 8.56 4.53
CA TYR A 60 2.36 9.41 3.72
C TYR A 60 2.29 8.97 2.26
N ASP A 61 2.72 9.83 1.34
CA ASP A 61 2.82 9.46 -0.07
C ASP A 61 4.07 8.56 -0.27
N THR A 62 3.85 7.28 -0.53
CA THR A 62 4.91 6.28 -0.75
C THR A 62 5.74 6.57 -2.00
N SER A 63 5.20 7.34 -2.95
CA SER A 63 5.90 7.76 -4.16
C SER A 63 6.85 8.94 -3.94
N GLU A 64 6.84 9.58 -2.77
CA GLU A 64 7.75 10.70 -2.43
C GLU A 64 9.20 10.38 -2.76
N ARG A 65 9.65 9.17 -2.39
CA ARG A 65 11.04 8.75 -2.62
C ARG A 65 11.37 8.54 -4.09
N ALA A 66 10.42 8.02 -4.87
CA ALA A 66 10.59 7.88 -6.32
C ALA A 66 10.67 9.26 -6.98
N LYS A 67 9.85 10.22 -6.54
CA LYS A 67 9.84 11.62 -7.04
C LYS A 67 11.10 12.40 -6.66
N ALA A 68 11.74 12.05 -5.54
CA ALA A 68 12.97 12.70 -5.07
C ALA A 68 14.22 12.28 -5.86
N ILE A 69 14.19 11.13 -6.54
CA ILE A 69 15.27 10.69 -7.42
C ILE A 69 15.11 11.40 -8.76
N LYS A 70 15.58 12.65 -8.83
CA LYS A 70 15.80 13.34 -10.10
C LYS A 70 17.27 13.17 -10.48
N GLN A 71 17.52 12.68 -11.69
CA GLN A 71 18.86 12.71 -12.25
C GLN A 71 19.27 14.18 -12.38
N LEU A 72 20.30 14.60 -11.67
CA LEU A 72 20.88 15.93 -11.84
C LEU A 72 21.57 15.96 -13.21
N SER A 73 20.96 16.64 -14.16
CA SER A 73 21.56 16.97 -15.45
C SER A 73 22.52 18.14 -15.25
N LEU A 74 23.72 18.08 -15.84
CA LEU A 74 24.65 19.21 -15.87
C LEU A 74 24.23 20.28 -16.90
N PHE A 75 23.23 19.99 -17.73
CA PHE A 75 22.83 20.80 -18.88
C PHE A 75 21.35 21.23 -18.85
N ASP A 76 20.70 21.22 -17.68
CA ASP A 76 19.46 21.97 -17.48
C ASP A 76 19.74 23.45 -17.16
#